data_AF-A0A7C0XIQ8-F1
#
_entry.id   AF-A0A7C0XIQ8-F1
#
_cell.length_a   1.000
_cell.length_b   1.000
_cell.length_c   1.000
_cell.angle_alpha   90.00
_cell.angle_beta   90.00
_cell.angle_gamma   90.00
#
_symmetry.space_group_name_H-M   'P 1'
#
loop_
_entity.id
_entity.type
_entity.pdbx_description
1 polymer ?
#
loop_
_entity_poly.entity_id
_entity_poly.type
_entity_poly.pdbx_seq_one_letter_code
_entity_poly.pdbx_strand_id
1 'polypeptide(L)'
;IKLAFKYDNEIVIEEFIEGRELTVGIVGNQALPVLEIVPKHGIYDYECKYKNGMSEYIVPADIDQEVASRIQKLSLTAFEALRCYGYGRFDLRLGRDGTPYFFELNSLPGMTSHSLVPKAANAAGLSFIKLLEKIIELGLMR
;
A
#
# COMPACT_ATOMS: atom_id res chain seq x y z
N ILE A 1 -18.60 -10.49 14.73
CA ILE A 1 -19.30 -10.29 13.43
C ILE A 1 -20.47 -9.29 13.49
N LYS A 2 -21.36 -9.28 14.50
CA LYS A 2 -22.54 -8.38 14.52
C LYS A 2 -22.24 -6.89 14.29
N LEU A 3 -21.09 -6.40 14.76
CA LEU A 3 -20.65 -5.03 14.53
C LEU A 3 -20.38 -4.74 13.05
N ALA A 4 -19.77 -5.68 12.31
CA ALA A 4 -19.46 -5.52 10.89
C ALA A 4 -20.73 -5.37 10.04
N PHE A 5 -21.80 -6.10 10.37
CA PHE A 5 -23.12 -5.95 9.72
C PHE A 5 -23.80 -4.58 9.90
N LYS A 6 -23.22 -3.69 10.72
CA LYS A 6 -23.67 -2.28 10.76
C LYS A 6 -23.08 -1.43 9.63
N TYR A 7 -22.04 -1.92 8.95
CA TYR A 7 -21.28 -1.19 7.93
C TYR A 7 -21.48 -1.78 6.53
N ASP A 8 -21.72 -3.09 6.42
CA ASP A 8 -21.97 -3.77 5.15
C ASP A 8 -22.92 -4.98 5.33
N ASN A 9 -23.60 -5.40 4.28
CA ASN A 9 -24.44 -6.60 4.25
C ASN A 9 -23.64 -7.88 3.95
N GLU A 10 -22.43 -7.74 3.41
CA GLU A 10 -21.50 -8.84 3.16
C GLU A 10 -20.30 -8.76 4.12
N ILE A 11 -19.79 -9.93 4.52
CA ILE A 11 -18.62 -10.01 5.41
C ILE A 11 -17.60 -10.96 4.81
N VAL A 12 -16.36 -10.49 4.74
CA VAL A 12 -15.18 -11.32 4.46
C VAL A 12 -14.56 -11.76 5.78
N ILE A 13 -14.25 -13.05 5.90
CA ILE A 13 -13.52 -13.63 7.04
C ILE A 13 -12.25 -14.25 6.47
N GLU A 14 -11.11 -13.74 6.89
CA GLU A 14 -9.79 -14.17 6.39
C GLU A 14 -8.97 -14.83 7.50
N GLU A 15 -8.08 -15.73 7.09
CA GLU A 15 -7.03 -16.22 7.98
C GLU A 15 -6.08 -15.08 8.34
N PHE A 16 -5.68 -15.02 9.61
CA PHE A 16 -4.66 -14.05 10.03
C PHE A 16 -3.27 -14.52 9.60
N ILE A 17 -2.70 -13.85 8.60
CA ILE A 17 -1.34 -14.09 8.15
C ILE A 17 -0.35 -13.41 9.12
N GLU A 18 0.39 -14.18 9.90
CA GLU A 18 1.46 -13.64 10.74
C GLU A 18 2.66 -13.18 9.89
N GLY A 19 3.29 -12.05 10.28
CA GLY A 19 4.46 -11.52 9.57
C GLY A 19 4.45 -10.00 9.50
N ARG A 20 5.04 -9.43 8.45
CA ARG A 20 5.23 -7.98 8.29
C ARG A 20 4.10 -7.36 7.49
N GLU A 21 3.67 -6.16 7.84
CA GLU A 21 2.64 -5.43 7.10
C GLU A 21 3.31 -4.44 6.14
N LEU A 22 3.07 -4.62 4.83
CA LEU A 22 3.75 -3.89 3.78
C LEU A 22 2.73 -3.22 2.86
N THR A 23 3.19 -2.19 2.18
CA THR A 23 2.41 -1.49 1.16
C THR A 23 3.29 -1.12 -0.03
N VAL A 24 2.69 -1.06 -1.20
CA VAL A 24 3.35 -0.70 -2.45
C VAL A 24 2.43 0.18 -3.28
N GLY A 25 2.86 1.44 -3.47
CA GLY A 25 2.19 2.38 -4.34
C GLY A 25 2.51 2.10 -5.80
N ILE A 26 1.56 2.39 -6.69
CA ILE A 26 1.72 2.32 -8.14
C ILE A 26 1.37 3.70 -8.71
N VAL A 27 2.19 4.20 -9.64
CA VAL A 27 1.94 5.44 -10.40
C VAL A 27 2.21 5.18 -11.88
N GLY A 28 1.16 5.13 -12.68
CA GLY A 28 1.19 4.66 -14.06
C GLY A 28 1.65 3.20 -14.10
N ASN A 29 2.73 2.94 -14.85
CA ASN A 29 3.31 1.61 -15.00
C ASN A 29 4.51 1.35 -14.05
N GLN A 30 4.63 2.15 -12.99
CA GLN A 30 5.76 2.07 -12.06
C GLN A 30 5.27 1.72 -10.65
N ALA A 31 5.81 0.64 -10.09
CA ALA A 31 5.71 0.36 -8.67
C ALA A 31 6.75 1.19 -7.91
N LEU A 32 6.31 1.85 -6.84
CA LEU A 32 7.16 2.59 -5.91
C LEU A 32 7.92 1.63 -4.98
N PRO A 33 8.94 2.10 -4.25
CA PRO A 33 9.60 1.31 -3.21
C PRO A 33 8.59 0.72 -2.23
N VAL A 34 8.78 -0.54 -1.86
CA VAL A 34 7.97 -1.19 -0.82
C VAL A 34 8.18 -0.44 0.49
N LEU A 35 7.10 -0.12 1.18
CA LEU A 35 7.09 0.55 2.47
C LEU A 35 6.54 -0.43 3.50
N GLU A 36 7.23 -0.55 4.63
CA GLU A 36 6.74 -1.30 5.77
C GLU A 36 6.00 -0.39 6.76
N ILE A 37 4.90 -0.92 7.28
CA ILE A 37 4.09 -0.29 8.31
C ILE A 37 4.32 -1.06 9.61
N VAL A 38 4.86 -0.38 10.61
CA VAL A 38 5.11 -0.95 11.94
C VAL A 38 4.17 -0.27 12.94
N PRO A 39 2.96 -0.81 13.18
CA PRO A 39 2.02 -0.25 14.13
C PRO A 39 2.54 -0.44 15.57
N LYS A 40 2.21 0.49 16.47
CA LYS A 40 2.61 0.40 17.89
C LYS A 40 1.96 -0.74 18.64
N HIS A 41 0.83 -1.25 18.13
CA HIS A 41 0.12 -2.38 18.71
C HIS A 41 -0.53 -3.23 17.63
N GLY A 42 -0.59 -4.54 17.87
CA GLY A 42 -1.42 -5.49 17.13
C GLY A 42 -1.37 -5.39 15.60
N ILE A 43 -2.29 -4.62 15.03
CA ILE A 43 -2.57 -4.48 13.60
C ILE A 43 -2.67 -2.99 13.23
N TYR A 44 -2.53 -2.66 11.94
CA TYR A 44 -2.68 -1.30 11.44
C TYR A 44 -4.14 -0.83 11.40
N ASP A 45 -4.71 -0.60 12.57
CA ASP A 45 -6.07 -0.14 12.79
C ASP A 45 -6.26 1.37 12.54
N TYR A 46 -7.46 1.87 12.81
CA TYR A 46 -7.81 3.29 12.65
C TYR A 46 -6.91 4.21 13.49
N GLU A 47 -6.58 3.83 14.72
CA GLU A 47 -5.73 4.65 15.58
C GLU A 47 -4.32 4.73 15.01
N CYS A 48 -3.78 3.58 14.56
CA CYS A 48 -2.48 3.49 13.91
C CYS A 48 -2.38 4.31 12.62
N LYS A 49 -3.49 4.44 11.87
CA LYS A 49 -3.58 5.20 10.61
C LYS A 49 -3.58 6.73 10.81
N TYR A 50 -4.30 7.23 11.82
CA TYR A 50 -4.61 8.67 11.89
C TYR A 50 -4.02 9.40 13.11
N LYS A 51 -3.59 8.69 14.14
CA LYS A 51 -2.99 9.31 15.32
C LYS A 51 -1.46 9.35 15.19
N ASN A 52 -0.91 10.55 15.35
CA ASN A 52 0.53 10.77 15.25
C ASN A 52 1.30 9.90 16.25
N GLY A 53 2.37 9.26 15.76
CA GLY A 53 3.25 8.41 16.56
C GLY A 53 2.75 6.97 16.78
N MET A 54 1.57 6.61 16.24
CA MET A 54 1.01 5.26 16.41
C MET A 54 1.51 4.24 15.38
N SER A 55 2.22 4.69 14.35
CA SER A 55 2.90 3.82 13.38
C SER A 55 4.24 4.41 12.98
N GLU A 56 5.22 3.53 12.82
CA GLU A 56 6.49 3.83 12.15
C GLU A 56 6.41 3.32 10.71
N TYR A 57 7.08 4.05 9.80
CA TYR A 57 7.07 3.74 8.38
C TYR A 57 8.50 3.62 7.89
N ILE A 58 8.88 2.43 7.43
CA ILE A 58 10.23 2.13 6.95
C ILE A 58 10.18 2.08 5.43
N VAL A 59 10.91 2.98 4.77
CA VAL A 59 10.93 3.08 3.30
C VAL A 59 12.33 3.43 2.79
N PRO A 60 12.93 2.60 1.91
CA PRO A 60 12.47 1.26 1.52
C PRO A 60 12.36 0.30 2.70
N ALA A 61 11.42 -0.65 2.66
CA ALA A 61 11.29 -1.70 3.66
C ALA A 61 12.59 -2.52 3.77
N ASP A 62 12.97 -2.91 4.99
CA ASP A 62 14.17 -3.70 5.25
C ASP A 62 13.92 -5.19 4.97
N ILE A 63 13.79 -5.53 3.69
CA ILE A 63 13.55 -6.89 3.16
C ILE A 63 14.54 -7.20 2.04
N ASP A 64 14.75 -8.49 1.77
CA ASP A 64 15.57 -8.93 0.64
C ASP A 64 15.09 -8.30 -0.66
N GLN A 65 16.06 -7.85 -1.47
CA GLN A 65 15.79 -7.16 -2.73
C GLN A 65 14.98 -8.04 -3.71
N GLU A 66 15.19 -9.36 -3.69
CA GLU A 66 14.42 -10.30 -4.49
C GLU A 66 12.93 -10.33 -4.08
N VAL A 67 12.66 -10.30 -2.77
CA VAL A 67 11.29 -10.26 -2.23
C VAL A 67 10.62 -8.94 -2.60
N ALA A 68 11.32 -7.81 -2.44
CA ALA A 68 10.81 -6.50 -2.82
C ALA A 68 10.47 -6.44 -4.32
N SER A 69 11.38 -6.92 -5.17
CA SER A 69 11.17 -6.97 -6.63
C SER A 69 9.98 -7.85 -7.00
N ARG A 70 9.84 -9.01 -6.34
CA ARG A 70 8.68 -9.91 -6.53
C ARG A 70 7.38 -9.21 -6.17
N ILE A 71 7.30 -8.54 -5.02
CA ILE A 71 6.11 -7.79 -4.59
C ILE A 71 5.74 -6.72 -5.62
N GLN A 72 6.71 -5.92 -6.05
CA GLN A 72 6.49 -4.85 -7.04
C GLN A 72 5.97 -5.40 -8.38
N LYS A 73 6.56 -6.49 -8.88
CA LYS A 73 6.13 -7.15 -10.12
C LYS A 73 4.71 -7.72 -10.02
N LEU A 74 4.39 -8.39 -8.91
CA LEU A 74 3.04 -8.90 -8.66
C LEU A 74 2.02 -7.76 -8.59
N SER A 75 2.38 -6.64 -7.95
CA SER A 75 1.51 -5.48 -7.81
C SER A 75 1.18 -4.85 -9.15
N LEU A 76 2.17 -4.68 -10.05
CA LEU A 76 1.92 -4.20 -11.42
C LEU A 76 1.01 -5.15 -12.20
N THR A 77 1.26 -6.46 -12.10
CA THR A 77 0.45 -7.48 -12.76
C THR A 77 -1.01 -7.45 -12.27
N ALA A 78 -1.21 -7.35 -10.95
CA ALA A 78 -2.53 -7.26 -10.35
C ALA A 78 -3.24 -5.95 -10.73
N PHE A 79 -2.54 -4.82 -10.75
CA PHE A 79 -3.09 -3.52 -11.14
C PHE A 79 -3.63 -3.54 -12.58
N GLU A 80 -2.87 -4.13 -13.50
CA GLU A 80 -3.27 -4.33 -14.89
C GLU A 80 -4.47 -5.29 -15.00
N ALA A 81 -4.42 -6.43 -14.30
CA ALA A 81 -5.51 -7.42 -14.30
C ALA A 81 -6.83 -6.86 -13.77
N LEU A 82 -6.76 -5.98 -12.77
CA LEU A 82 -7.91 -5.25 -12.21
C LEU A 82 -8.34 -4.04 -13.07
N ARG A 83 -7.65 -3.79 -14.20
CA ARG A 83 -7.89 -2.66 -15.11
C ARG A 83 -7.81 -1.31 -14.41
N CYS A 84 -6.95 -1.21 -13.41
CA CYS A 84 -6.70 0.03 -12.71
C CYS A 84 -5.77 0.93 -13.52
N TYR A 85 -5.88 2.24 -13.30
CA TYR A 85 -5.17 3.24 -14.08
C TYR A 85 -4.82 4.46 -13.23
N GLY A 86 -3.80 5.22 -13.63
CA GLY A 86 -3.37 6.43 -12.94
C GLY A 86 -2.49 6.11 -11.74
N TYR A 87 -3.08 5.81 -10.58
CA TYR A 87 -2.32 5.45 -9.39
C TYR A 87 -3.17 4.62 -8.43
N GLY A 88 -2.51 3.99 -7.48
CA GLY A 88 -3.16 3.23 -6.42
C GLY A 88 -2.14 2.71 -5.42
N ARG A 89 -2.61 1.92 -4.45
CA ARG A 89 -1.77 1.32 -3.44
C ARG A 89 -2.29 -0.05 -3.06
N PHE A 90 -1.46 -1.06 -3.17
CA PHE A 90 -1.75 -2.37 -2.61
C PHE A 90 -1.23 -2.47 -1.18
N ASP A 91 -2.04 -3.05 -0.32
CA ASP A 91 -1.64 -3.43 1.04
C ASP A 91 -1.58 -4.96 1.12
N LEU A 92 -0.54 -5.47 1.79
CA LEU A 92 -0.23 -6.89 1.86
C LEU A 92 0.45 -7.26 3.17
N ARG A 93 0.40 -8.55 3.52
CA ARG A 93 1.26 -9.12 4.56
C ARG A 93 2.35 -9.98 3.93
N LEU A 94 3.57 -9.83 4.41
CA LEU A 94 4.66 -10.74 4.11
C LEU A 94 4.72 -11.80 5.21
N GLY A 95 4.34 -13.03 4.87
CA GLY A 95 4.40 -14.18 5.76
C GLY A 95 5.82 -14.45 6.27
N ARG A 96 5.95 -15.17 7.39
CA ARG A 96 7.27 -15.57 7.93
C ARG A 96 8.07 -16.48 6.98
N ASP A 97 7.39 -17.15 6.06
CA ASP A 97 7.95 -17.94 4.96
C ASP A 97 8.42 -17.09 3.77
N GLY A 98 8.23 -15.76 3.84
CA GLY A 98 8.53 -14.83 2.77
C GLY A 98 7.44 -14.71 1.71
N THR A 99 6.30 -15.39 1.84
CA THR A 99 5.20 -15.33 0.85
C THR A 99 4.38 -14.04 1.00
N PRO A 100 4.16 -13.25 -0.07
CA PRO A 100 3.31 -12.06 -0.01
C PRO A 100 1.83 -12.40 -0.20
N TYR A 101 0.99 -11.91 0.70
CA TYR A 101 -0.47 -12.07 0.70
C TYR A 101 -1.14 -10.69 0.57
N PHE A 102 -1.67 -10.40 -0.61
CA PHE A 102 -2.38 -9.15 -0.90
C PHE A 102 -3.83 -9.25 -0.42
N PHE A 103 -4.34 -8.21 0.23
CA PHE A 103 -5.72 -8.20 0.74
C PHE A 103 -6.56 -7.03 0.21
N GLU A 104 -5.97 -5.89 -0.14
CA GLU A 104 -6.72 -4.82 -0.81
C GLU A 104 -5.91 -4.01 -1.83
N LEU A 105 -6.64 -3.40 -2.75
CA LEU A 105 -6.18 -2.27 -3.55
C LEU A 105 -6.98 -1.03 -3.13
N ASN A 106 -6.27 0.01 -2.69
CA ASN A 106 -6.83 1.34 -2.60
C ASN A 106 -6.57 2.10 -3.91
N SER A 107 -7.62 2.36 -4.69
CA SER A 107 -7.55 3.07 -5.98
C SER A 107 -7.55 4.60 -5.86
N LEU A 108 -7.72 5.14 -4.65
CA LEU A 108 -7.64 6.58 -4.38
C LEU A 108 -6.98 6.82 -3.00
N PRO A 109 -5.70 6.44 -2.84
CA PRO A 109 -5.03 6.56 -1.57
C PRO A 109 -4.83 8.03 -1.18
N GLY A 110 -4.74 8.28 0.13
CA GLY A 110 -4.55 9.62 0.67
C GLY A 110 -3.30 10.33 0.12
N MET A 111 -3.36 11.67 0.15
CA MET A 111 -2.28 12.57 -0.32
C MET A 111 -1.88 13.61 0.76
N THR A 112 -2.10 13.28 2.03
CA THR A 112 -1.69 14.12 3.18
C THR A 112 -0.22 13.88 3.55
N SER A 113 0.32 14.67 4.48
CA SER A 113 1.67 14.50 5.06
C SER A 113 1.93 13.11 5.67
N HIS A 114 0.86 12.41 6.07
CA HIS A 114 0.94 11.07 6.66
C HIS A 114 0.75 9.95 5.63
N SER A 115 0.43 10.28 4.39
CA SER A 115 0.04 9.31 3.38
C SER A 115 1.23 8.54 2.80
N LEU A 116 1.00 7.26 2.49
CA LEU A 116 2.08 6.31 2.19
C LEU A 116 2.60 6.40 0.75
N VAL A 117 1.73 6.74 -0.22
CA VAL A 117 2.16 6.93 -1.62
C VAL A 117 3.13 8.11 -1.74
N PRO A 118 2.88 9.31 -1.16
CA PRO A 118 3.87 10.38 -1.12
C PRO A 118 5.20 10.00 -0.46
N LYS A 119 5.17 9.23 0.65
CA LYS A 119 6.39 8.76 1.33
C LYS A 119 7.23 7.85 0.43
N ALA A 120 6.59 6.86 -0.20
CA ALA A 120 7.25 5.95 -1.13
C ALA A 120 7.76 6.65 -2.39
N ALA A 121 7.00 7.61 -2.92
CA ALA A 121 7.42 8.43 -4.05
C ALA A 121 8.68 9.24 -3.72
N ASN A 122 8.72 9.88 -2.54
CA ASN A 122 9.89 10.64 -2.11
C ASN A 122 11.14 9.76 -1.96
N ALA A 123 11.00 8.55 -1.42
CA ALA A 123 12.09 7.57 -1.34
C ALA A 123 12.61 7.14 -2.73
N ALA A 124 11.78 7.23 -3.77
CA ALA A 124 12.16 7.03 -5.16
C ALA A 124 12.72 8.29 -5.84
N GLY A 125 12.94 9.39 -5.11
CA GLY A 125 13.40 10.67 -5.66
C GLY A 125 12.32 11.48 -6.36
N LEU A 126 11.03 11.12 -6.20
CA LEU A 126 9.90 11.85 -6.77
C LEU A 126 9.32 12.80 -5.72
N SER A 127 9.51 14.11 -5.92
CA SER A 127 8.92 15.12 -5.03
C SER A 127 7.39 15.08 -5.07
N PHE A 128 6.74 15.59 -4.02
CA PHE A 128 5.27 15.61 -3.95
C PHE A 128 4.64 16.35 -5.14
N ILE A 129 5.21 17.48 -5.55
CA ILE A 129 4.71 18.23 -6.72
C ILE A 129 4.83 17.40 -8.00
N LYS A 130 5.98 16.76 -8.23
CA LYS A 130 6.17 15.88 -9.41
C LYS A 130 5.26 14.67 -9.39
N LEU A 131 4.95 14.13 -8.21
CA LEU A 131 3.96 13.06 -8.05
C LEU A 131 2.58 13.53 -8.50
N LEU A 132 2.13 14.71 -8.05
CA LEU A 132 0.84 15.26 -8.43
C LEU A 132 0.77 15.57 -9.93
N GLU A 133 1.81 16.21 -10.48
CA GLU A 133 1.92 16.48 -11.92
C GLU A 133 1.77 15.19 -12.73
N LYS A 134 2.51 14.13 -12.37
CA LYS A 134 2.42 12.83 -13.03
C LYS A 134 1.03 12.20 -12.94
N ILE A 135 0.36 12.28 -11.78
CA ILE A 135 -1.00 11.76 -11.61
C ILE A 135 -2.00 12.54 -12.49
N ILE A 136 -1.88 13.87 -12.55
CA ILE A 136 -2.72 14.74 -13.38
C ILE A 136 -2.51 14.41 -14.87
N GLU A 137 -1.26 14.33 -15.32
CA GLU A 137 -0.90 13.96 -16.68
C GLU A 137 -1.50 12.62 -17.09
N LEU A 138 -1.37 11.59 -16.23
CA LEU A 138 -1.99 10.29 -16.47
C LEU A 138 -3.51 10.42 -16.61
N GLY A 139 -4.16 11.20 -15.75
CA GLY A 139 -5.60 11.44 -15.82
C GLY A 139 -6.07 12.11 -17.11
N LEU A 140 -5.23 12.95 -17.73
CA LEU A 140 -5.52 13.62 -19.01
C LEU A 140 -5.31 12.73 -20.24
N MET A 141 -4.55 11.64 -20.12
CA MET A 141 -4.27 10.71 -21.23
C MET A 141 -5.36 9.64 -21.42
N ARG A 142 -6.43 9.69 -20.62
CA ARG A 142 -7.56 8.76 -20.67
C ARG A 142 -8.73 9.34 -21.48
#